data_AF-A0A7S2XD35-F1
#
_entry.id   AF-A0A7S2XD35-F1
#
_cell.length_a   1.000
_cell.length_b   1.000
_cell.length_c   1.000
_cell.angle_alpha   90.00
_cell.angle_beta   90.00
_cell.angle_gamma   90.00
#
_symmetry.space_group_name_H-M   'P 1'
#
loop_
_entity.id
_entity.type
_entity.pdbx_description
1 polymer ?
#
loop_
_entity_poly.entity_id
_entity_poly.type
_entity_poly.pdbx_seq_one_letter_code
_entity_poly.pdbx_strand_id
1 'polypeptide(L)'
;VWATSWGVSTRLLGALIMTHSDDNGLVLPPKVAPTQVVLIPIVKASGGEEVVSFVSEIASRLKEAGIRVHVDDRPGMRPGAKYYHWERRGVPFRMEVGARDMKKGAAFCARRHDGTKESMQITNEDGTFRDDIATQVQQELDRIQAALLENAEKRRDERIYRVRAYDEMKQQLAKEEYGFFLVPWAADNDNEEAIKQDCKATIRCYPLEHQAEAEGKPCFYSGKPATHMAIFARAY
;
A
#
# COMPACT_ATOMS: atom_id res chain seq x y z
N VAL A 1 12.74 -39.96 4.04
CA VAL A 1 12.81 -38.57 4.54
C VAL A 1 11.64 -37.82 3.91
N TRP A 2 10.82 -37.12 4.69
CA TRP A 2 9.77 -36.24 4.17
C TRP A 2 10.35 -34.83 4.08
N ALA A 3 10.41 -34.25 2.89
CA ALA A 3 10.99 -32.93 2.65
C ALA A 3 9.94 -32.00 2.04
N THR A 4 10.05 -30.71 2.36
CA THR A 4 9.21 -29.64 1.82
C THR A 4 10.10 -28.53 1.26
N SER A 5 9.69 -27.89 0.17
CA SER A 5 10.37 -26.72 -0.41
C SER A 5 9.39 -25.58 -0.68
N TRP A 6 9.80 -24.36 -0.40
CA TRP A 6 9.04 -23.13 -0.65
C TRP A 6 9.98 -22.02 -1.12
N GLY A 7 9.47 -21.04 -1.85
CA GLY A 7 10.29 -19.96 -2.41
C GLY A 7 9.47 -18.71 -2.70
N VAL A 8 10.11 -17.56 -2.51
CA VAL A 8 9.59 -16.23 -2.85
C VAL A 8 10.67 -15.48 -3.63
N SER A 9 10.27 -14.49 -4.44
CA SER A 9 11.20 -13.74 -5.28
C SER A 9 10.91 -12.25 -5.29
N THR A 10 11.75 -11.49 -6.00
CA THR A 10 11.60 -10.04 -6.24
C THR A 10 10.29 -9.68 -6.96
N ARG A 11 9.53 -10.66 -7.47
CA ARG A 11 8.16 -10.45 -7.98
C ARG A 11 7.26 -9.76 -6.95
N LEU A 12 7.49 -9.98 -5.65
CA LEU A 12 6.75 -9.31 -4.58
C LEU A 12 6.92 -7.79 -4.60
N LEU A 13 8.07 -7.28 -5.05
CA LEU A 13 8.26 -5.83 -5.23
C LEU A 13 7.39 -5.28 -6.36
N GLY A 14 7.30 -6.01 -7.48
CA GLY A 14 6.40 -5.65 -8.58
C GLY A 14 4.93 -5.62 -8.14
N ALA A 15 4.50 -6.64 -7.37
CA ALA A 15 3.15 -6.70 -6.81
C ALA A 15 2.86 -5.52 -5.87
N LEU A 16 3.80 -5.19 -4.97
CA LEU A 16 3.69 -4.05 -4.07
C LEU A 16 3.55 -2.72 -4.85
N ILE A 17 4.40 -2.50 -5.85
CA ILE A 17 4.37 -1.30 -6.70
C ILE A 17 3.03 -1.20 -7.41
N MET A 18 2.58 -2.26 -8.10
CA MET A 18 1.32 -2.26 -8.85
C MET A 18 0.08 -2.15 -7.95
N THR A 19 0.17 -2.62 -6.70
CA THR A 19 -0.95 -2.54 -5.77
C THR A 19 -1.16 -1.13 -5.25
N HIS A 20 -0.10 -0.42 -4.85
CA HIS A 20 -0.25 0.81 -4.10
C HIS A 20 0.02 2.09 -4.90
N SER A 21 0.86 2.05 -5.93
CA SER A 21 1.25 3.25 -6.68
C SER A 21 0.07 3.89 -7.42
N ASP A 22 0.20 5.18 -7.70
CA ASP A 22 -0.81 5.99 -8.39
C ASP A 22 -0.16 6.85 -9.51
N ASP A 23 -0.96 7.72 -10.13
CA ASP A 23 -0.50 8.60 -11.23
C ASP A 23 0.63 9.57 -10.83
N ASN A 24 0.80 9.82 -9.53
CA ASN A 24 1.87 10.68 -9.00
C ASN A 24 3.16 9.91 -8.72
N GLY A 25 3.15 8.58 -8.81
CA GLY A 25 4.32 7.72 -8.70
C GLY A 25 4.19 6.67 -7.60
N LEU A 26 5.32 6.30 -6.98
CA LEU A 26 5.34 5.25 -5.97
C LEU A 26 4.50 5.64 -4.74
N VAL A 27 3.88 4.64 -4.13
CA VAL A 27 3.29 4.73 -2.79
C VAL A 27 3.81 3.53 -2.02
N LEU A 28 4.73 3.76 -1.08
CA LEU A 28 5.41 2.68 -0.37
C LEU A 28 4.79 2.47 1.01
N PRO A 29 4.51 1.23 1.43
CA PRO A 29 4.18 0.95 2.82
C PRO A 29 5.36 1.30 3.75
N PRO A 30 5.11 1.99 4.88
CA PRO A 30 6.16 2.43 5.81
C PRO A 30 7.13 1.35 6.28
N LYS A 31 6.69 0.09 6.40
CA LYS A 31 7.58 -1.02 6.82
C LYS A 31 8.69 -1.34 5.81
N VAL A 32 8.50 -1.00 4.54
CA VAL A 32 9.48 -1.30 3.47
C VAL A 32 10.02 -0.05 2.77
N ALA A 33 9.48 1.13 3.06
CA ALA A 33 9.94 2.39 2.48
C ALA A 33 11.40 2.68 2.92
N PRO A 34 12.36 2.90 1.99
CA PRO A 34 13.74 3.23 2.35
C PRO A 34 13.85 4.52 3.18
N THR A 35 13.01 5.51 2.86
CA THR A 35 12.79 6.72 3.63
C THR A 35 11.32 6.73 4.04
N GLN A 36 11.05 6.74 5.34
CA GLN A 36 9.70 6.79 5.89
C GLN A 36 9.20 8.22 6.02
N VAL A 37 10.09 9.12 6.45
CA VAL A 37 9.79 10.52 6.69
C VAL A 37 10.77 11.39 5.92
N VAL A 38 10.26 12.35 5.16
CA VAL A 38 11.09 13.45 4.63
C VAL A 38 10.74 14.75 5.34
N LEU A 39 11.75 15.41 5.89
CA LEU A 39 11.68 16.73 6.49
C LEU A 39 12.15 17.78 5.50
N ILE A 40 11.35 18.84 5.30
CA ILE A 40 11.64 19.89 4.32
C ILE A 40 11.60 21.25 5.03
N PRO A 41 12.77 21.88 5.28
CA PRO A 41 12.82 23.25 5.75
C PRO A 41 12.38 24.21 4.64
N ILE A 42 11.43 25.09 4.96
CA ILE A 42 10.89 26.12 4.06
C ILE A 42 11.56 27.44 4.40
N VAL A 43 12.72 27.66 3.80
CA VAL A 43 13.58 28.84 4.02
C VAL A 43 13.62 29.74 2.77
N LYS A 44 13.83 31.04 3.00
CA LYS A 44 14.10 32.00 1.91
C LYS A 44 15.59 31.93 1.52
N ALA A 45 15.95 32.54 0.39
CA ALA A 45 17.33 32.55 -0.10
C ALA A 45 18.33 33.24 0.84
N SER A 46 17.86 34.14 1.72
CA SER A 46 18.64 34.73 2.81
C SER A 46 18.00 34.38 4.16
N GLY A 47 18.79 33.80 5.08
CA GLY A 47 18.38 33.38 6.42
C GLY A 47 17.80 31.96 6.50
N GLY A 48 17.25 31.61 7.68
CA GLY A 48 16.59 30.31 7.91
C GLY A 48 17.42 29.28 8.68
N GLU A 49 18.58 29.65 9.22
CA GLU A 49 19.42 28.79 10.05
C GLU A 49 18.66 28.22 11.26
N GLU A 50 17.82 29.04 11.90
CA GLU A 50 16.96 28.60 13.00
C GLU A 50 15.97 27.50 12.57
N VAL A 51 15.38 27.62 11.37
CA VAL A 51 14.45 26.63 10.83
C VAL A 51 15.18 25.33 10.50
N VAL A 52 16.38 25.44 9.91
CA VAL A 52 17.22 24.27 9.61
C VAL A 52 17.65 23.56 10.89
N SER A 53 18.03 24.31 11.92
CA SER A 53 18.39 23.77 13.24
C SER A 53 17.19 23.07 13.89
N PHE A 54 16.01 23.70 13.87
CA PHE A 54 14.77 23.12 14.38
C PHE A 54 14.41 21.81 13.66
N VAL A 55 14.50 21.79 12.32
CA VAL A 55 14.29 20.57 11.53
C VAL A 55 15.32 19.50 11.83
N SER A 56 16.58 19.88 12.03
CA SER A 56 17.66 18.94 12.36
C SER A 56 17.43 18.26 13.72
N GLU A 57 16.92 19.00 14.70
CA GLU A 57 16.56 18.46 16.01
C GLU A 57 15.39 17.47 15.93
N ILE A 58 14.33 17.78 15.16
CA ILE A 58 13.26 16.82 14.87
C ILE A 58 13.85 15.56 14.23
N ALA A 59 14.71 15.73 13.23
CA ALA A 59 15.33 14.62 12.52
C ALA A 59 16.16 13.73 13.45
N SER A 60 16.91 14.29 14.40
CA SER A 60 17.70 13.52 15.38
C SER A 60 16.79 12.65 16.24
N ARG A 61 15.76 13.25 16.85
CA ARG A 61 14.80 12.54 17.72
C ARG A 61 14.11 11.39 17.02
N LEU A 62 13.66 11.62 15.78
CA LEU A 62 13.03 10.57 14.98
C LEU A 62 14.01 9.45 14.62
N LYS A 63 15.26 9.78 14.27
CA LYS A 63 16.30 8.78 13.97
C LYS A 63 16.70 7.98 15.21
N GLU A 64 16.79 8.62 16.37
CA GLU A 64 17.06 7.96 17.66
C GLU A 64 15.97 6.92 18.00
N ALA A 65 14.73 7.18 17.59
CA ALA A 65 13.62 6.23 17.69
C ALA A 65 13.59 5.16 16.57
N GLY A 66 14.60 5.12 15.69
CA GLY A 66 14.70 4.14 14.60
C GLY A 66 13.90 4.47 13.33
N ILE A 67 13.33 5.67 13.23
CA ILE A 67 12.59 6.10 12.04
C ILE A 67 13.56 6.51 10.94
N ARG A 68 13.33 6.03 9.72
CA ARG A 68 14.17 6.33 8.55
C ARG A 68 13.84 7.69 7.98
N VAL A 69 14.59 8.70 8.40
CA VAL A 69 14.36 10.11 8.07
C VAL A 69 15.38 10.64 7.06
N HIS A 70 14.91 11.46 6.12
CA HIS A 70 15.75 12.29 5.26
C HIS A 70 15.40 13.77 5.43
N VAL A 71 16.39 14.66 5.47
CA VAL A 71 16.19 16.11 5.46
C VAL A 71 16.56 16.64 4.08
N ASP A 72 15.62 17.28 3.39
CA ASP A 72 15.86 17.90 2.08
C ASP A 72 16.05 19.41 2.22
N ASP A 73 17.27 19.80 2.56
CA ASP A 73 17.71 21.19 2.72
C ASP A 73 18.37 21.77 1.45
N ARG A 74 18.30 21.05 0.31
CA ARG A 74 18.93 21.47 -0.95
C ARG A 74 18.60 22.93 -1.28
N PRO A 75 19.62 23.80 -1.44
CA PRO A 75 19.40 25.21 -1.73
C PRO A 75 18.90 25.42 -3.16
N GLY A 76 18.22 26.55 -3.41
CA GLY A 76 17.77 26.95 -4.75
C GLY A 76 16.60 26.15 -5.33
N MET A 77 16.14 25.08 -4.67
CA MET A 77 14.96 24.31 -5.09
C MET A 77 13.69 24.83 -4.42
N ARG A 78 12.68 25.16 -5.23
CA ARG A 78 11.36 25.57 -4.73
C ARG A 78 10.72 24.43 -3.93
N PRO A 79 10.01 24.70 -2.81
CA PRO A 79 9.36 23.68 -2.01
C PRO A 79 8.49 22.70 -2.81
N GLY A 80 7.65 23.19 -3.71
CA GLY A 80 6.81 22.33 -4.56
C GLY A 80 7.61 21.33 -5.42
N ALA A 81 8.81 21.69 -5.85
CA ALA A 81 9.68 20.76 -6.59
C ALA A 81 10.25 19.66 -5.66
N LYS A 82 10.55 20.00 -4.40
CA LYS A 82 10.92 19.00 -3.39
C LYS A 82 9.74 18.07 -3.08
N TYR A 83 8.53 18.60 -2.93
CA TYR A 83 7.32 17.81 -2.65
C TYR A 83 7.11 16.77 -3.74
N TYR A 84 7.07 17.21 -5.00
CA TYR A 84 6.92 16.33 -6.15
C TYR A 84 8.03 15.27 -6.23
N HIS A 85 9.29 15.66 -5.95
CA HIS A 85 10.41 14.71 -5.93
C HIS A 85 10.18 13.56 -4.96
N TRP A 86 9.73 13.85 -3.74
CA TRP A 86 9.54 12.84 -2.70
C TRP A 86 8.22 12.08 -2.82
N GLU A 87 7.17 12.73 -3.31
CA GLU A 87 5.90 12.08 -3.64
C GLU A 87 6.11 11.03 -4.73
N ARG A 88 6.82 11.37 -5.81
CA ARG A 88 7.12 10.43 -6.89
C ARG A 88 7.94 9.21 -6.43
N ARG A 89 8.79 9.39 -5.42
CA ARG A 89 9.58 8.32 -4.80
C ARG A 89 8.82 7.53 -3.73
N GLY A 90 7.60 7.94 -3.40
CA GLY A 90 6.71 7.23 -2.49
C GLY A 90 7.10 7.30 -1.03
N VAL A 91 7.75 8.39 -0.59
CA VAL A 91 8.01 8.60 0.84
C VAL A 91 6.66 8.72 1.56
N PRO A 92 6.35 7.85 2.54
CA PRO A 92 5.02 7.76 3.14
C PRO A 92 4.55 9.04 3.81
N PHE A 93 5.46 9.73 4.51
CA PHE A 93 5.13 10.87 5.34
C PHE A 93 6.09 12.03 5.07
N ARG A 94 5.55 13.21 4.80
CA ARG A 94 6.32 14.43 4.61
C ARG A 94 6.00 15.42 5.71
N MET A 95 7.04 16.01 6.28
CA MET A 95 6.95 17.07 7.28
C MET A 95 7.63 18.33 6.74
N GLU A 96 6.92 19.43 6.77
CA GLU A 96 7.35 20.73 6.25
C GLU A 96 7.41 21.71 7.42
N VAL A 97 8.51 22.47 7.53
CA VAL A 97 8.64 23.48 8.59
C VAL A 97 9.12 24.78 7.97
N GLY A 98 8.26 25.80 8.01
CA GLY A 98 8.66 27.18 7.74
C GLY A 98 8.87 27.99 9.03
N ALA A 99 9.33 29.23 8.87
CA ALA A 99 9.53 30.14 10.01
C ALA A 99 8.24 30.40 10.81
N ARG A 100 7.05 30.31 10.19
CA ARG A 100 5.77 30.46 10.90
C ARG A 100 5.44 29.23 11.74
N ASP A 101 5.69 28.04 11.21
CA ASP A 101 5.39 26.78 11.89
C ASP A 101 6.36 26.56 13.05
N MET A 102 7.65 26.85 12.85
CA MET A 102 8.66 26.87 13.91
C MET A 102 8.27 27.79 15.08
N LYS A 103 7.80 29.02 14.80
CA LYS A 103 7.34 29.94 15.85
C LYS A 103 6.10 29.46 16.61
N LYS A 104 5.30 28.60 15.99
CA LYS A 104 4.15 27.94 16.62
C LYS A 104 4.53 26.61 17.26
N GLY A 105 5.79 26.18 17.10
CA GLY A 105 6.24 24.88 17.55
C GLY A 105 5.57 23.73 16.83
N ALA A 106 5.28 23.86 15.53
CA ALA A 106 4.53 22.89 14.75
C ALA A 106 5.25 22.52 13.44
N ALA A 107 4.82 21.40 12.84
CA ALA A 107 5.20 20.98 11.50
C ALA A 107 3.95 20.68 10.67
N PHE A 108 3.94 21.13 9.42
CA PHE A 108 2.87 20.79 8.49
C PHE A 108 3.16 19.44 7.83
N CYS A 109 2.26 18.49 7.99
CA CYS A 109 2.46 17.10 7.64
C CYS A 109 1.56 16.71 6.47
N ALA A 110 2.07 15.89 5.55
CA ALA A 110 1.34 15.36 4.42
C ALA A 110 1.59 13.85 4.27
N ARG A 111 0.51 13.09 4.10
CA ARG A 111 0.54 11.65 3.85
C ARG A 111 0.57 11.38 2.35
N ARG A 112 1.38 10.41 1.92
CA ARG A 112 1.54 10.09 0.50
C ARG A 112 0.35 9.36 -0.12
N HIS A 113 -0.26 8.44 0.61
CA HIS A 113 -1.25 7.51 0.06
C HIS A 113 -2.62 8.14 -0.25
N ASP A 114 -3.04 9.15 0.52
CA ASP A 114 -4.34 9.81 0.42
C ASP A 114 -4.24 11.35 0.20
N GLY A 115 -3.04 11.92 0.33
CA GLY A 115 -2.81 13.35 0.21
C GLY A 115 -3.31 14.18 1.39
N THR A 116 -3.76 13.55 2.47
CA THR A 116 -4.27 14.24 3.67
C THR A 116 -3.15 15.06 4.32
N LYS A 117 -3.52 16.26 4.77
CA LYS A 117 -2.61 17.24 5.35
C LYS A 117 -3.09 17.70 6.72
N GLU A 118 -2.19 17.77 7.68
CA GLU A 118 -2.49 18.19 9.04
C GLU A 118 -1.30 18.88 9.71
N SER A 119 -1.58 19.72 10.71
CA SER A 119 -0.52 20.32 11.52
C SER A 119 -0.24 19.40 12.72
N MET A 120 1.02 19.04 12.92
CA MET A 120 1.48 18.28 14.09
C MET A 120 2.19 19.22 15.05
N GLN A 121 1.81 19.20 16.33
CA GLN A 121 2.48 19.98 17.36
C GLN A 121 3.79 19.29 17.75
N ILE A 122 4.90 20.03 17.68
CA ILE A 122 6.27 19.55 17.89
C ILE A 122 6.83 20.04 19.22
N THR A 123 6.44 21.23 19.69
CA THR A 123 6.90 21.76 20.98
C THR A 123 5.76 21.85 22.00
N ASN A 124 6.14 21.84 23.27
CA ASN A 124 5.32 22.26 24.40
C ASN A 124 5.09 23.78 24.37
N GLU A 125 4.22 24.27 25.26
CA GLU A 125 3.91 25.70 25.40
C GLU A 125 5.14 26.55 25.80
N ASP A 126 6.11 25.94 26.49
CA ASP A 126 7.36 26.58 26.88
C ASP A 126 8.43 26.60 25.76
N GLY A 127 8.11 26.06 24.58
CA GLY A 127 8.99 26.01 23.41
C GLY A 127 9.96 24.81 23.40
N THR A 128 9.95 23.95 24.41
CA THR A 128 10.75 22.71 24.41
C THR A 128 10.15 21.65 23.48
N PHE A 129 10.98 20.83 22.84
CA PHE A 129 10.49 19.73 22.01
C PHE A 129 9.71 18.71 22.86
N ARG A 130 8.57 18.25 22.34
CA ARG A 130 7.80 17.21 23.00
C ARG A 130 8.57 15.88 22.99
N ASP A 131 8.46 15.12 24.07
CA ASP A 131 9.10 13.81 24.17
C ASP A 131 8.39 12.74 23.32
N ASP A 132 7.13 12.98 22.96
CA ASP A 132 6.27 12.02 22.25
C ASP A 132 6.24 12.20 20.72
N ILE A 133 7.05 13.09 20.14
CA ILE A 133 7.08 13.36 18.68
C ILE A 133 7.31 12.05 17.91
N ALA A 134 8.31 11.27 18.33
CA ALA A 134 8.64 10.01 17.67
C ALA A 134 7.49 9.00 17.76
N THR A 135 6.82 8.92 18.90
CA THR A 135 5.64 8.07 19.09
C THR A 135 4.50 8.49 18.17
N GLN A 136 4.21 9.79 18.04
CA GLN A 136 3.17 10.29 17.15
C GLN A 136 3.48 10.00 15.68
N VAL A 137 4.73 10.23 15.25
CA VAL A 137 5.15 9.92 13.88
C VAL A 137 5.08 8.41 13.61
N GLN A 138 5.47 7.57 14.57
CA GLN A 138 5.37 6.12 14.43
C GLN A 138 3.91 5.66 14.30
N GLN A 139 3.00 6.19 15.14
CA GLN A 139 1.57 5.92 15.02
C GLN A 139 1.02 6.33 13.65
N GLU A 140 1.50 7.44 13.10
CA GLU A 140 1.09 7.90 11.78
C GLU A 140 1.58 6.97 10.66
N LEU A 141 2.83 6.49 10.75
CA LEU A 141 3.33 5.45 9.86
C LEU A 141 2.53 4.14 9.97
N ASP A 142 2.12 3.75 11.18
CA ASP A 142 1.30 2.55 11.38
C ASP A 142 -0.11 2.70 10.80
N ARG A 143 -0.71 3.89 10.91
CA ARG A 143 -2.00 4.20 10.26
C ARG A 143 -1.89 4.14 8.74
N ILE A 144 -0.86 4.74 8.15
CA ILE A 144 -0.61 4.67 6.69
C ILE A 144 -0.44 3.21 6.26
N GLN A 145 0.31 2.41 7.02
CA GLN A 145 0.50 0.98 6.74
C GLN A 145 -0.82 0.21 6.76
N ALA A 146 -1.67 0.44 7.76
CA ALA A 146 -2.98 -0.20 7.89
C ALA A 146 -3.93 0.23 6.76
N ALA A 147 -4.01 1.53 6.47
CA ALA A 147 -4.87 2.06 5.41
C ALA A 147 -4.50 1.51 4.02
N LEU A 148 -3.20 1.36 3.73
CA LEU A 148 -2.75 0.75 2.47
C LEU A 148 -3.18 -0.72 2.33
N LEU A 149 -3.16 -1.48 3.42
CA LEU A 149 -3.61 -2.87 3.44
C LEU A 149 -5.13 -2.94 3.27
N GLU A 150 -5.88 -2.19 4.08
CA GLU A 150 -7.35 -2.15 4.04
C GLU A 150 -7.86 -1.76 2.65
N ASN A 151 -7.28 -0.72 2.04
CA ASN A 151 -7.64 -0.28 0.69
C ASN A 151 -7.28 -1.33 -0.38
N ALA A 152 -6.21 -2.12 -0.19
CA ALA A 152 -5.85 -3.19 -1.12
C ALA A 152 -6.79 -4.40 -0.97
N GLU A 153 -7.11 -4.79 0.26
CA GLU A 153 -8.05 -5.87 0.57
C GLU A 153 -9.45 -5.55 0.04
N LYS A 154 -9.96 -4.34 0.31
CA LYS A 154 -11.24 -3.89 -0.23
C LYS A 154 -11.28 -3.97 -1.76
N ARG A 155 -10.26 -3.45 -2.45
CA ARG A 155 -10.19 -3.51 -3.92
C ARG A 155 -10.10 -4.93 -4.47
N ARG A 156 -9.40 -5.84 -3.76
CA ARG A 156 -9.32 -7.26 -4.09
C ARG A 156 -10.69 -7.90 -3.94
N ASP A 157 -11.34 -7.71 -2.80
CA ASP A 157 -12.59 -8.38 -2.44
C ASP A 157 -13.77 -7.90 -3.29
N GLU A 158 -13.83 -6.60 -3.61
CA GLU A 158 -14.78 -6.04 -4.59
C GLU A 158 -14.64 -6.64 -5.99
N ARG A 159 -13.48 -7.25 -6.30
CA ARG A 159 -13.19 -7.93 -7.57
C ARG A 159 -13.20 -9.45 -7.45
N ILE A 160 -13.69 -10.01 -6.33
CA ILE A 160 -13.98 -11.44 -6.22
C ILE A 160 -15.46 -11.65 -6.56
N TYR A 161 -15.72 -12.14 -7.76
CA TYR A 161 -17.04 -12.48 -8.24
C TYR A 161 -17.41 -13.91 -7.83
N ARG A 162 -18.63 -14.08 -7.32
CA ARG A 162 -19.20 -15.40 -7.02
C ARG A 162 -20.24 -15.73 -8.09
N VAL A 163 -19.86 -16.60 -9.01
CA VAL A 163 -20.72 -17.04 -10.13
C VAL A 163 -21.12 -18.50 -9.95
N ARG A 164 -22.29 -18.88 -10.46
CA ARG A 164 -22.85 -20.23 -10.33
C ARG A 164 -22.81 -21.03 -11.62
N ALA A 165 -22.62 -20.37 -12.74
CA ALA A 165 -22.54 -20.98 -14.06
C ALA A 165 -21.36 -20.43 -14.87
N TYR A 166 -20.78 -21.26 -15.72
CA TYR A 166 -19.67 -20.88 -16.59
C TYR A 166 -20.00 -19.69 -17.51
N ASP A 167 -21.25 -19.61 -18.01
CA ASP A 167 -21.67 -18.50 -18.86
C ASP A 167 -21.66 -17.15 -18.13
N GLU A 168 -21.96 -17.10 -16.83
CA GLU A 168 -21.85 -15.88 -16.01
C GLU A 168 -20.39 -15.42 -15.93
N MET A 169 -19.44 -16.35 -15.78
CA MET A 169 -18.02 -16.03 -15.79
C MET A 169 -17.59 -15.43 -17.14
N LYS A 170 -18.03 -16.02 -18.26
CA LYS A 170 -17.74 -15.51 -19.60
C LYS A 170 -18.32 -14.12 -19.82
N GLN A 171 -19.56 -13.88 -19.39
CA GLN A 171 -20.20 -12.56 -19.47
C GLN A 171 -19.43 -11.51 -18.67
N GLN A 172 -18.96 -11.85 -17.47
CA GLN A 172 -18.16 -10.94 -16.67
C GLN A 172 -16.79 -10.67 -17.30
N LEU A 173 -16.12 -11.70 -17.82
CA LEU A 173 -14.84 -11.56 -18.54
C LEU A 173 -14.97 -10.74 -19.83
N ALA A 174 -16.15 -10.74 -20.47
CA ALA A 174 -16.42 -9.96 -21.68
C ALA A 174 -16.58 -8.45 -21.41
N LYS A 175 -16.79 -8.04 -20.16
CA LYS A 175 -16.80 -6.62 -19.77
C LYS A 175 -15.40 -6.00 -19.70
N GLU A 176 -14.36 -6.81 -19.92
CA GLU A 176 -12.95 -6.45 -19.71
C GLU A 176 -12.62 -5.98 -18.28
N GLU A 177 -13.53 -6.28 -17.33
CA GLU A 177 -13.31 -6.07 -15.90
C GLU A 177 -12.52 -7.27 -15.35
N TYR A 178 -11.26 -7.03 -14.99
CA TYR A 178 -10.39 -8.03 -14.39
C TYR A 178 -10.81 -8.33 -12.94
N GLY A 179 -10.85 -9.61 -12.59
CA GLY A 179 -11.13 -10.05 -11.23
C GLY A 179 -10.93 -11.55 -11.04
N PHE A 180 -11.27 -12.00 -9.85
CA PHE A 180 -11.21 -13.38 -9.42
C PHE A 180 -12.62 -13.98 -9.41
N PHE A 181 -12.74 -15.26 -9.73
CA PHE A 181 -14.02 -15.97 -9.74
C PHE A 181 -13.99 -17.10 -8.72
N LEU A 182 -14.65 -16.90 -7.59
CA LEU A 182 -14.78 -17.91 -6.54
C LEU A 182 -16.00 -18.80 -6.84
N VAL A 183 -15.73 -20.04 -7.24
CA VAL A 183 -16.72 -20.95 -7.82
C VAL A 183 -16.66 -22.36 -7.22
N PRO A 184 -17.80 -23.07 -7.12
CA PRO A 184 -17.81 -24.49 -6.82
C PRO A 184 -17.21 -25.29 -7.98
N TRP A 185 -16.25 -26.16 -7.69
CA TRP A 185 -15.45 -26.86 -8.68
C TRP A 185 -15.32 -28.36 -8.38
N ALA A 186 -15.36 -29.18 -9.43
CA ALA A 186 -15.25 -30.65 -9.30
C ALA A 186 -13.80 -31.18 -9.30
N ALA A 187 -12.78 -30.33 -9.45
CA ALA A 187 -11.36 -30.72 -9.58
C ALA A 187 -11.09 -31.64 -10.79
N ASP A 188 -11.61 -31.26 -11.96
CA ASP A 188 -11.53 -32.03 -13.21
C ASP A 188 -10.56 -31.36 -14.21
N ASN A 189 -9.49 -32.06 -14.58
CA ASN A 189 -8.41 -31.50 -15.39
C ASN A 189 -8.84 -31.15 -16.83
N ASP A 190 -9.71 -31.95 -17.44
CA ASP A 190 -10.17 -31.74 -18.81
C ASP A 190 -11.04 -30.47 -18.87
N ASN A 191 -11.89 -30.27 -17.87
CA ASN A 191 -12.67 -29.05 -17.74
C ASN A 191 -11.79 -27.82 -17.48
N GLU A 192 -10.72 -27.93 -16.67
CA GLU A 192 -9.79 -26.81 -16.45
C GLU A 192 -9.08 -26.40 -17.75
N GLU A 193 -8.59 -27.37 -18.53
CA GLU A 193 -7.93 -27.10 -19.80
C GLU A 193 -8.92 -26.51 -20.83
N ALA A 194 -10.17 -26.98 -20.85
CA ALA A 194 -11.22 -26.39 -21.69
C ALA A 194 -11.49 -24.91 -21.35
N ILE A 195 -11.63 -24.59 -20.06
CA ILE A 195 -11.81 -23.19 -19.58
C ILE A 195 -10.62 -22.33 -20.00
N LYS A 196 -9.40 -22.85 -19.83
CA LYS A 196 -8.16 -22.15 -20.21
C LYS A 196 -8.09 -21.92 -21.71
N GLN A 197 -8.48 -22.88 -22.55
CA GLN A 197 -8.47 -22.70 -24.00
C GLN A 197 -9.45 -21.61 -24.43
N ASP A 198 -10.66 -21.64 -23.87
CA ASP A 198 -11.77 -20.74 -24.20
C ASP A 198 -11.53 -19.30 -23.71
N CYS A 199 -11.22 -19.09 -22.42
CA CYS A 199 -11.18 -17.74 -21.83
C CYS A 199 -9.84 -17.34 -21.17
N LYS A 200 -8.81 -18.20 -21.26
CA LYS A 200 -7.48 -18.02 -20.63
C LYS A 200 -7.48 -17.95 -19.11
N ALA A 201 -8.62 -18.18 -18.46
CA ALA A 201 -8.70 -18.29 -17.01
C ALA A 201 -8.18 -19.66 -16.56
N THR A 202 -7.49 -19.69 -15.43
CA THR A 202 -6.94 -20.92 -14.83
C THR A 202 -7.08 -20.84 -13.31
N ILE A 203 -6.99 -21.98 -12.62
CA ILE A 203 -7.13 -22.01 -11.16
C ILE A 203 -5.94 -21.27 -10.53
N ARG A 204 -6.21 -20.33 -9.62
CA ARG A 204 -5.19 -19.59 -8.86
C ARG A 204 -4.88 -20.29 -7.55
N CYS A 205 -5.93 -20.70 -6.83
CA CYS A 205 -5.82 -21.47 -5.60
C CYS A 205 -7.17 -22.08 -5.22
N TYR A 206 -7.12 -22.97 -4.23
CA TYR A 206 -8.26 -23.46 -3.47
C TYR A 206 -8.25 -22.74 -2.11
N PRO A 207 -9.03 -21.66 -1.92
CA PRO A 207 -9.01 -20.87 -0.69
C PRO A 207 -9.47 -21.70 0.50
N LEU A 208 -8.63 -21.82 1.52
CA LEU A 208 -8.83 -22.74 2.66
C LEU A 208 -10.11 -22.39 3.44
N GLU A 209 -10.37 -21.10 3.61
CA GLU A 209 -11.48 -20.53 4.36
C GLU A 209 -12.86 -20.77 3.72
N HIS A 210 -12.92 -21.09 2.42
CA HIS A 210 -14.17 -21.25 1.69
C HIS A 210 -14.49 -22.71 1.34
N GLN A 211 -13.63 -23.68 1.67
CA GLN A 211 -13.83 -25.06 1.19
C GLN A 211 -15.14 -25.70 1.68
N ALA A 212 -15.58 -25.39 2.90
CA ALA A 212 -16.86 -25.87 3.42
C ALA A 212 -18.06 -25.43 2.57
N GLU A 213 -17.93 -24.32 1.82
CA GLU A 213 -19.01 -23.84 0.95
C GLU A 213 -19.24 -24.71 -0.28
N ALA A 214 -18.36 -25.66 -0.61
CA ALA A 214 -18.52 -26.54 -1.77
C ALA A 214 -19.60 -27.61 -1.55
N GLU A 215 -19.90 -27.96 -0.29
CA GLU A 215 -20.81 -29.05 0.06
C GLU A 215 -22.20 -28.87 -0.55
N GLY A 216 -22.68 -29.90 -1.22
CA GLY A 216 -24.00 -29.92 -1.87
C GLY A 216 -24.13 -29.02 -3.11
N LYS A 217 -23.06 -28.33 -3.54
CA LYS A 217 -23.11 -27.48 -4.74
C LYS A 217 -22.69 -28.24 -6.00
N PRO A 218 -23.32 -27.97 -7.15
CA PRO A 218 -22.82 -28.43 -8.43
C PRO A 218 -21.61 -27.60 -8.88
N CYS A 219 -20.69 -28.23 -9.59
CA CYS A 219 -19.59 -27.60 -10.29
C CYS A 219 -20.13 -26.58 -11.30
N PHE A 220 -19.61 -25.35 -11.26
CA PHE A 220 -20.10 -24.24 -12.09
C PHE A 220 -19.96 -24.48 -13.61
N TYR A 221 -19.07 -25.41 -14.00
CA TYR A 221 -18.82 -25.77 -15.39
C TYR A 221 -19.58 -27.03 -15.82
N SER A 222 -19.37 -28.16 -15.12
CA SER A 222 -19.87 -29.47 -15.56
C SER A 222 -21.18 -29.91 -14.91
N GLY A 223 -21.66 -29.22 -13.88
CA GLY A 223 -22.86 -29.60 -13.12
C GLY A 223 -22.69 -30.82 -12.20
N LYS A 224 -21.58 -31.56 -12.29
CA LYS A 224 -21.23 -32.65 -11.37
C LYS A 224 -21.07 -32.14 -9.93
N PRO A 225 -21.19 -32.98 -8.88
CA PRO A 225 -20.92 -32.54 -7.51
C PRO A 225 -19.56 -31.86 -7.36
N ALA A 226 -19.53 -30.68 -6.76
CA ALA A 226 -18.30 -29.97 -6.47
C ALA A 226 -17.57 -30.62 -5.30
N THR A 227 -16.24 -30.64 -5.38
CA THR A 227 -15.35 -31.15 -4.33
C THR A 227 -14.64 -30.01 -3.61
N HIS A 228 -14.51 -28.85 -4.26
CA HIS A 228 -13.77 -27.71 -3.74
C HIS A 228 -14.44 -26.39 -4.11
N MET A 229 -14.11 -25.34 -3.36
CA MET A 229 -14.20 -23.97 -3.87
C MET A 229 -12.87 -23.61 -4.53
N ALA A 230 -12.91 -23.08 -5.75
CA ALA A 230 -11.71 -22.68 -6.48
C ALA A 230 -11.80 -21.20 -6.88
N ILE A 231 -10.65 -20.52 -6.92
CA ILE A 231 -10.53 -19.20 -7.54
C ILE A 231 -9.99 -19.37 -8.96
N PHE A 232 -10.77 -18.98 -9.97
CA PHE A 232 -10.32 -18.82 -11.34
C PHE A 232 -9.98 -17.36 -11.63
N ALA A 233 -8.96 -17.12 -12.45
CA ALA A 233 -8.65 -15.79 -12.99
C ALA A 233 -7.74 -15.90 -14.22
N ARG A 234 -7.67 -14.85 -15.02
CA ARG A 234 -6.60 -14.68 -16.01
C ARG A 234 -5.28 -14.41 -15.28
N ALA A 235 -4.21 -15.04 -15.75
CA ALA A 235 -2.86 -14.84 -15.21
C ALA A 235 -2.24 -13.54 -15.75
N TYR A 236 -1.23 -13.03 -15.01
CA TYR A 236 -0.32 -11.98 -15.50
C TYR A 236 0.50 -12.47 -16.69
#